data_AF-A0A2W0CBY3-F1
#
_entry.id   AF-A0A2W0CBY3-F1
#
_cell.length_a   1.000
_cell.length_b   1.000
_cell.length_c   1.000
_cell.angle_alpha   90.00
_cell.angle_beta   90.00
_cell.angle_gamma   90.00
#
_symmetry.space_group_name_H-M   'P 1'
#
loop_
_entity.id
_entity.type
_entity.pdbx_description
1 polymer ?
#
loop_
_entity_poly.entity_id
_entity_poly.type
_entity_poly.pdbx_seq_one_letter_code
_entity_poly.pdbx_strand_id
1 'polypeptide(L)'
;MENQQLKELFYSKEMESIRQSYYKDAYKQGKFDEAASKGHTKEVFSWDGDDYSVWKDRVWYSDKDQYHIEVEGYVGFAKLSHAIDSYEQFNVEFKKYIEQHGGLKERHTGGWKQVYRTNAIDISFEGESYWIFLDGHKSEELSDLYWYMCDVIEQLKGINV
;
A
#
# COMPACT_ATOMS: atom_id res chain seq x y z
N MET A 1 4.03 11.84 33.18
CA MET A 1 3.36 10.85 32.32
C MET A 1 4.46 10.18 31.51
N GLU A 2 4.56 8.86 31.55
CA GLU A 2 5.61 8.14 30.83
C GLU A 2 5.42 8.29 29.31
N ASN A 3 6.51 8.27 28.56
CA ASN A 3 6.51 8.52 27.11
C ASN A 3 5.55 7.57 26.34
N GLN A 4 5.41 6.35 26.85
CA GLN A 4 4.51 5.35 26.31
C GLN A 4 3.02 5.70 26.53
N GLN A 5 2.67 6.20 27.71
CA GLN A 5 1.31 6.66 28.02
C GLN A 5 0.90 7.89 27.20
N LEU A 6 1.86 8.80 26.95
CA LEU A 6 1.67 9.95 26.06
C LEU A 6 1.41 9.52 24.61
N LYS A 7 2.13 8.51 24.13
CA LYS A 7 1.97 7.95 22.79
C LYS A 7 0.60 7.28 22.63
N GLU A 8 0.20 6.45 23.60
CA GLU A 8 -1.12 5.81 23.62
C GLU A 8 -2.25 6.84 23.63
N LEU A 9 -2.13 7.90 24.45
CA LEU A 9 -3.09 8.99 24.49
C LEU A 9 -3.17 9.71 23.14
N PHE A 10 -2.04 10.02 22.52
CA PHE A 10 -1.99 10.69 21.21
C PHE A 10 -2.64 9.86 20.09
N TYR A 11 -2.51 8.53 20.14
CA TYR A 11 -3.11 7.61 19.17
C TYR A 11 -4.55 7.17 19.53
N SER A 12 -5.10 7.64 20.66
CA SER A 12 -6.47 7.32 21.06
C SER A 12 -7.52 7.90 20.10
N LYS A 13 -8.75 7.37 20.18
CA LYS A 13 -9.91 7.89 19.43
C LYS A 13 -10.27 9.31 19.84
N GLU A 14 -10.08 9.65 21.11
CA GLU A 14 -10.40 10.97 21.66
C GLU A 14 -9.53 12.07 21.05
N MET A 15 -8.29 11.73 20.68
CA MET A 15 -7.32 12.64 20.08
C MET A 15 -7.39 12.71 18.55
N GLU A 16 -8.27 11.95 17.89
CA GLU A 16 -8.30 11.82 16.43
C GLU A 16 -8.56 13.15 15.73
N SER A 17 -9.54 13.94 16.17
CA SER A 17 -9.89 15.23 15.55
C SER A 17 -8.75 16.26 15.68
N ILE A 18 -8.10 16.29 16.84
CA ILE A 18 -6.94 17.15 17.13
C ILE A 18 -5.76 16.74 16.25
N ARG A 19 -5.51 15.44 16.12
CA ARG A 19 -4.45 14.86 15.28
C ARG A 19 -4.68 15.18 13.81
N GLN A 20 -5.90 15.05 13.31
CA GLN A 20 -6.26 15.42 11.94
C GLN A 20 -6.07 16.92 11.67
N SER A 21 -6.46 17.79 12.62
CA SER A 21 -6.25 19.24 12.50
C SER A 21 -4.77 19.60 12.45
N TYR A 22 -3.98 19.02 13.36
CA TYR A 22 -2.53 19.16 13.36
C TYR A 22 -1.93 18.75 12.01
N TYR A 23 -2.42 17.65 11.42
CA TYR A 23 -1.91 17.19 10.13
C TYR A 23 -2.24 18.13 8.98
N LYS A 24 -3.46 18.66 8.96
CA LYS A 24 -3.90 19.63 7.96
C LYS A 24 -3.08 20.92 8.00
N ASP A 25 -2.70 21.37 9.20
CA ASP A 25 -1.88 22.57 9.36
C ASP A 25 -0.41 22.32 9.02
N ALA A 26 0.13 21.13 9.33
CA ALA A 26 1.46 20.73 8.88
C ALA A 26 1.55 20.66 7.35
N TYR A 27 0.49 20.23 6.67
CA TYR A 27 0.40 20.18 5.20
C TYR A 27 0.50 21.57 4.58
N LYS A 28 -0.29 22.51 5.09
CA LYS A 28 -0.26 23.92 4.64
C LYS A 28 1.08 24.61 4.88
N GLN A 29 1.87 24.13 5.84
CA GLN A 29 3.18 24.69 6.18
C GLN A 29 4.32 24.09 5.35
N GLY A 30 4.06 23.22 4.37
CA GLY A 30 5.11 22.58 3.57
C GLY A 30 6.00 21.62 4.36
N LYS A 31 5.62 21.26 5.60
CA LYS A 31 6.35 20.29 6.43
C LYS A 31 6.31 18.88 5.83
N PHE A 32 5.37 18.63 4.92
CA PHE A 32 5.30 17.41 4.13
C PHE A 32 6.43 17.31 3.10
N ASP A 33 6.74 18.42 2.41
CA ASP A 33 7.85 18.46 1.45
C ASP A 33 9.20 18.35 2.18
N GLU A 34 9.30 18.90 3.39
CA GLU A 34 10.46 18.76 4.26
C GLU A 34 10.61 17.33 4.83
N ALA A 35 9.52 16.68 5.20
CA ALA A 35 9.53 15.28 5.64
C ALA A 35 9.82 14.32 4.48
N ALA A 36 9.28 14.56 3.29
CA ALA A 36 9.54 13.78 2.08
C ALA A 36 11.00 13.89 1.63
N SER A 37 11.61 15.09 1.71
CA SER A 37 13.04 15.28 1.41
C SER A 37 14.00 14.70 2.45
N LYS A 38 13.51 14.41 3.67
CA LYS A 38 14.27 13.76 4.76
C LYS A 38 13.97 12.26 4.91
N GLY A 39 12.87 11.79 4.35
CA GLY A 39 12.49 10.39 4.31
C GLY A 39 13.29 9.69 3.23
N HIS A 40 14.18 8.78 3.62
CA HIS A 40 14.84 7.90 2.66
C HIS A 40 13.82 6.86 2.19
N THR A 41 13.04 7.20 1.16
CA THR A 41 12.27 6.21 0.39
C THR A 41 13.24 5.15 -0.10
N LYS A 42 12.96 3.90 0.26
CA LYS A 42 13.81 2.77 -0.03
C LYS A 42 12.97 1.64 -0.59
N GLU A 43 13.34 1.15 -1.75
CA GLU A 43 12.83 -0.12 -2.25
C GLU A 43 13.31 -1.27 -1.35
N VAL A 44 12.36 -2.09 -0.92
CA VAL A 44 12.63 -3.23 -0.02
C VAL A 44 12.40 -4.58 -0.70
N PHE A 45 11.66 -4.59 -1.80
CA PHE A 45 11.43 -5.75 -2.63
C PHE A 45 11.14 -5.29 -4.06
N SER A 46 11.76 -5.93 -5.05
CA SER A 46 11.50 -5.75 -6.48
C SER A 46 11.35 -7.12 -7.12
N TRP A 47 10.47 -7.20 -8.11
CA TRP A 47 10.20 -8.40 -8.90
C TRP A 47 9.96 -8.04 -10.36
N ASP A 48 10.40 -8.93 -11.26
CA ASP A 48 10.30 -8.81 -12.72
C ASP A 48 10.90 -7.52 -13.31
N GLY A 49 12.15 -7.21 -12.95
CA GLY A 49 12.87 -6.10 -13.59
C GLY A 49 12.44 -4.71 -13.14
N ASP A 50 11.89 -4.59 -11.93
CA ASP A 50 11.36 -3.37 -11.30
C ASP A 50 9.92 -2.99 -11.72
N ASP A 51 9.28 -3.81 -12.57
CA ASP A 51 7.86 -3.69 -12.93
C ASP A 51 6.95 -3.75 -11.69
N TYR A 52 7.39 -4.46 -10.65
CA TYR A 52 6.69 -4.57 -9.38
C TYR A 52 7.64 -4.31 -8.23
N SER A 53 7.33 -3.30 -7.42
CA SER A 53 8.18 -2.90 -6.31
C SER A 53 7.37 -2.64 -5.04
N VAL A 54 7.99 -2.95 -3.90
CA VAL A 54 7.50 -2.59 -2.58
C VAL A 54 8.46 -1.59 -2.00
N TRP A 55 7.92 -0.43 -1.67
CA TRP A 55 8.67 0.69 -1.16
C TRP A 55 8.41 0.87 0.32
N LYS A 56 9.44 1.31 1.01
CA LYS A 56 9.41 1.71 2.40
C LYS A 56 9.71 3.19 2.52
N ASP A 57 8.73 3.89 3.04
CA ASP A 57 8.79 5.29 3.44
C ASP A 57 8.75 5.40 4.96
N ARG A 58 8.93 6.64 5.46
CA ARG A 58 8.53 6.97 6.83
C ARG A 58 7.16 7.60 6.83
N VAL A 59 6.34 7.21 7.80
CA VAL A 59 5.12 7.96 8.14
C VAL A 59 5.55 9.37 8.53
N TRP A 60 5.12 10.36 7.76
CA TRP A 60 5.64 11.74 7.92
C TRP A 60 5.42 12.37 9.31
N TYR A 61 4.47 11.86 10.10
CA TYR A 61 4.18 12.30 11.48
C TYR A 61 4.70 11.37 12.58
N SER A 62 5.44 10.31 12.23
CA SER A 62 5.80 9.25 13.17
C SER A 62 7.13 8.63 12.83
N ASP A 63 7.85 8.10 13.82
CA ASP A 63 9.05 7.27 13.60
C ASP A 63 8.72 5.86 13.08
N LYS A 64 7.55 5.69 12.48
CA LYS A 64 7.09 4.40 11.95
C LYS A 64 7.37 4.33 10.47
N ASP A 65 7.71 3.13 10.02
CA ASP A 65 7.80 2.82 8.60
C ASP A 65 6.39 2.71 8.02
N GLN A 66 6.25 3.10 6.74
CA GLN A 66 5.06 2.89 5.93
C GLN A 66 5.49 2.25 4.62
N TYR A 67 4.74 1.26 4.18
CA TYR A 67 5.02 0.49 2.98
C TYR A 67 3.92 0.71 1.96
N HIS A 68 4.27 0.62 0.67
CA HIS A 68 3.29 0.59 -0.42
C HIS A 68 3.80 -0.25 -1.59
N ILE A 69 2.88 -0.68 -2.45
CA ILE A 69 3.20 -1.37 -3.70
C ILE A 69 3.15 -0.36 -4.84
N GLU A 70 4.14 -0.41 -5.70
CA GLU A 70 4.17 0.24 -6.99
C GLU A 70 4.20 -0.83 -8.09
N VAL A 71 3.33 -0.66 -9.08
CA VAL A 71 3.32 -1.45 -10.32
C VAL A 71 3.59 -0.45 -11.43
N GLU A 72 4.56 -0.74 -12.29
CA GLU A 72 4.96 0.19 -13.34
C GLU A 72 3.75 0.54 -14.23
N GLY A 73 3.48 1.84 -14.37
CA GLY A 73 2.31 2.35 -15.09
C GLY A 73 2.33 2.07 -16.60
N TYR A 74 3.43 1.53 -17.14
CA TYR A 74 3.59 1.19 -18.55
C TYR A 74 3.39 -0.32 -18.87
N VAL A 75 2.96 -1.14 -17.90
CA VAL A 75 2.68 -2.55 -18.13
C VAL A 75 1.28 -2.73 -18.74
N GLY A 76 1.26 -2.89 -20.06
CA GLY A 76 0.05 -3.21 -20.82
C GLY A 76 -0.10 -4.72 -21.04
N PHE A 77 -1.28 -5.28 -20.76
CA PHE A 77 -1.55 -6.71 -20.95
C PHE A 77 -2.46 -6.97 -22.15
N ALA A 78 -2.04 -7.85 -23.06
CA ALA A 78 -2.89 -8.26 -24.19
C ALA A 78 -4.20 -8.96 -23.77
N LYS A 79 -4.22 -9.58 -22.58
CA LYS A 79 -5.39 -10.25 -22.00
C LYS A 79 -5.42 -10.02 -20.50
N LEU A 80 -6.62 -9.85 -19.94
CA LEU A 80 -6.81 -9.73 -18.49
C LEU A 80 -6.25 -10.94 -17.72
N SER A 81 -6.32 -12.14 -18.29
CA SER A 81 -5.72 -13.34 -17.68
C SER A 81 -4.22 -13.23 -17.49
N HIS A 82 -3.49 -12.59 -18.41
CA HIS A 82 -2.05 -12.41 -18.27
C HIS A 82 -1.72 -11.45 -17.12
N ALA A 83 -2.56 -10.43 -16.89
CA ALA A 83 -2.41 -9.54 -15.75
C ALA A 83 -2.62 -10.27 -14.43
N ILE A 84 -3.67 -11.10 -14.36
CA ILE A 84 -3.95 -11.95 -13.19
C ILE A 84 -2.76 -12.87 -12.92
N ASP A 85 -2.26 -13.59 -13.94
CA ASP A 85 -1.11 -14.49 -13.79
C ASP A 85 0.13 -13.75 -13.29
N SER A 86 0.40 -12.54 -13.79
CA SER A 86 1.54 -11.73 -13.37
C SER A 86 1.40 -11.25 -11.92
N TYR A 87 0.22 -10.77 -11.52
CA TYR A 87 -0.04 -10.33 -10.15
C TYR A 87 0.01 -11.51 -9.15
N GLU A 88 -0.47 -12.70 -9.55
CA GLU A 88 -0.35 -13.91 -8.74
C GLU A 88 1.11 -14.32 -8.52
N GLN A 89 1.95 -14.25 -9.57
CA GLN A 89 3.38 -14.55 -9.47
C GLN A 89 4.11 -13.55 -8.57
N PHE A 90 3.86 -12.25 -8.76
CA PHE A 90 4.34 -11.21 -7.85
C PHE A 90 3.97 -11.52 -6.40
N ASN A 91 2.69 -11.85 -6.15
CA ASN A 91 2.20 -12.06 -4.78
C ASN A 91 2.79 -13.33 -4.13
N VAL A 92 3.14 -14.35 -4.93
CA VAL A 92 3.88 -15.54 -4.47
C VAL A 92 5.30 -15.18 -4.03
N GLU A 93 6.04 -14.43 -4.86
CA GLU A 93 7.40 -14.02 -4.51
C GLU A 93 7.41 -13.03 -3.33
N PHE A 94 6.45 -12.10 -3.31
CA PHE A 94 6.31 -11.16 -2.20
C PHE A 94 5.98 -11.88 -0.89
N LYS A 95 5.13 -12.92 -0.92
CA LYS A 95 4.91 -13.76 0.26
C LYS A 95 6.21 -14.39 0.75
N LYS A 96 7.03 -14.97 -0.14
CA LYS A 96 8.33 -15.55 0.26
C LYS A 96 9.22 -14.51 0.92
N TYR A 97 9.24 -13.28 0.39
CA TYR A 97 9.96 -12.16 1.00
C TYR A 97 9.45 -11.87 2.42
N ILE A 98 8.13 -11.76 2.62
CA ILE A 98 7.53 -11.51 3.95
C ILE A 98 7.91 -12.64 4.94
N GLU A 99 7.82 -13.90 4.51
CA GLU A 99 8.14 -15.05 5.35
C GLU A 99 9.61 -15.04 5.80
N GLN A 100 10.53 -14.55 4.96
CA GLN A 100 11.95 -14.39 5.32
C GLN A 100 12.21 -13.22 6.29
N HIS A 101 11.27 -12.27 6.42
CA HIS A 101 11.46 -10.99 7.13
C HIS A 101 10.51 -10.80 8.33
N GLY A 102 9.98 -11.89 8.90
CA GLY A 102 9.17 -11.84 10.12
C GLY A 102 7.90 -12.66 10.08
N GLY A 103 7.60 -13.30 8.95
CA GLY A 103 6.44 -14.16 8.80
C GLY A 103 5.20 -13.43 8.30
N LEU A 104 4.36 -14.12 7.54
CA LEU A 104 3.08 -13.58 7.11
C LEU A 104 2.11 -13.51 8.31
N LYS A 105 1.70 -12.29 8.67
CA LYS A 105 0.69 -12.07 9.71
C LYS A 105 -0.71 -12.37 9.18
N GLU A 106 -1.59 -12.80 10.08
CA GLU A 106 -2.98 -13.02 9.75
C GLU A 106 -3.64 -11.76 9.17
N ARG A 107 -4.61 -11.98 8.28
CA ARG A 107 -5.41 -10.89 7.74
C ARG A 107 -6.13 -10.17 8.88
N HIS A 108 -5.98 -8.85 8.94
CA HIS A 108 -6.70 -8.03 9.91
C HIS A 108 -8.20 -8.06 9.59
N THR A 109 -8.94 -8.98 10.21
CA THR A 109 -10.40 -9.15 10.04
C THR A 109 -11.21 -8.25 10.98
N GLY A 110 -10.55 -7.62 11.96
CA GLY A 110 -11.15 -6.78 12.99
C GLY A 110 -11.32 -5.32 12.57
N GLY A 111 -12.40 -5.01 11.85
CA GLY A 111 -12.94 -3.64 11.78
C GLY A 111 -12.33 -2.69 10.74
N TRP A 112 -11.48 -3.17 9.83
CA TRP A 112 -11.18 -2.44 8.61
C TRP A 112 -12.43 -2.43 7.72
N LYS A 113 -13.27 -1.40 7.86
CA LYS A 113 -14.16 -0.99 6.77
C LYS A 113 -13.25 -0.55 5.64
N GLN A 114 -13.03 -1.44 4.68
CA GLN A 114 -12.64 -1.20 3.29
C GLN A 114 -12.30 0.28 3.04
N VAL A 115 -11.03 0.66 3.22
CA VAL A 115 -10.58 2.07 3.16
C VAL A 115 -10.39 2.53 1.70
N TYR A 116 -10.44 1.63 0.72
CA TYR A 116 -10.49 1.99 -0.71
C TYR A 116 -11.94 2.22 -1.12
N ARG A 117 -12.21 3.37 -1.76
CA ARG A 117 -13.53 3.66 -2.33
C ARG A 117 -13.77 2.74 -3.53
N THR A 118 -14.63 1.76 -3.33
CA THR A 118 -15.46 1.07 -4.33
C THR A 118 -14.79 0.25 -5.45
N ASN A 119 -13.55 0.48 -5.87
CA ASN A 119 -12.75 -0.46 -6.68
C ASN A 119 -11.26 -0.25 -6.37
N ALA A 120 -10.51 -1.30 -5.99
CA ALA A 120 -9.06 -1.20 -5.81
C ALA A 120 -8.30 -1.10 -7.15
N ILE A 121 -9.05 -1.23 -8.25
CA ILE A 121 -8.57 -1.28 -9.62
C ILE A 121 -9.41 -0.36 -10.51
N ASP A 122 -8.76 0.35 -11.41
CA ASP A 122 -9.38 0.94 -12.61
C ASP A 122 -8.77 0.25 -13.84
N ILE A 123 -9.59 -0.05 -14.85
CA ILE A 123 -9.15 -0.77 -16.05
C ILE A 123 -9.53 0.01 -17.29
N SER A 124 -8.53 0.32 -18.11
CA SER A 124 -8.73 0.86 -19.47
C SER A 124 -8.28 -0.16 -20.52
N PHE A 125 -9.07 -0.30 -21.59
CA PHE A 125 -8.65 -1.05 -22.78
C PHE A 125 -8.33 -0.07 -23.90
N GLU A 126 -7.05 0.13 -24.17
CA GLU A 126 -6.55 1.09 -25.15
C GLU A 126 -5.41 0.48 -25.96
N GLY A 127 -5.47 0.65 -27.28
CA GLY A 127 -4.40 0.16 -28.17
C GLY A 127 -4.15 -1.35 -28.09
N GLU A 128 -5.22 -2.14 -27.99
CA GLU A 128 -5.18 -3.62 -27.86
C GLU A 128 -4.59 -4.14 -26.54
N SER A 129 -4.49 -3.28 -25.52
CA SER A 129 -3.93 -3.62 -24.21
C SER A 129 -4.88 -3.23 -23.08
N TYR A 130 -4.89 -4.05 -22.04
CA TYR A 130 -5.49 -3.75 -20.74
C TYR A 130 -4.46 -3.04 -19.86
N TRP A 131 -4.85 -1.87 -19.35
CA TRP A 131 -4.12 -1.05 -18.38
C TRP A 131 -4.81 -1.14 -17.04
N ILE A 132 -4.09 -1.49 -15.98
CA ILE A 132 -4.67 -1.67 -14.63
C ILE A 132 -4.03 -0.66 -13.69
N PHE A 133 -4.84 0.20 -13.10
CA PHE A 133 -4.41 1.21 -12.14
C PHE A 133 -4.87 0.83 -10.74
N LEU A 134 -3.95 0.85 -9.78
CA LEU A 134 -4.21 0.50 -8.39
C LEU A 134 -4.47 1.77 -7.55
N ASP A 135 -5.32 1.69 -6.52
CA ASP A 135 -5.64 2.82 -5.61
C ASP A 135 -4.45 3.23 -4.68
N GLY A 136 -3.28 2.61 -4.83
CA GLY A 136 -2.05 3.00 -4.15
C GLY A 136 -2.07 2.79 -2.62
N HIS A 137 -2.47 1.60 -2.17
CA HIS A 137 -2.53 1.29 -0.73
C HIS A 137 -1.18 1.46 -0.02
N LYS A 138 -1.21 2.17 1.12
CA LYS A 138 -0.12 2.24 2.09
C LYS A 138 -0.48 1.59 3.44
N SER A 139 0.42 0.77 4.01
CA SER A 139 0.27 0.18 5.35
C SER A 139 1.55 0.28 6.18
N GLU A 140 1.45 0.25 7.52
CA GLU A 140 2.62 0.08 8.41
C GLU A 140 3.12 -1.38 8.44
N GLU A 141 2.40 -2.32 7.82
CA GLU A 141 2.66 -3.76 7.84
C GLU A 141 2.72 -4.35 6.42
N LEU A 142 3.79 -5.07 6.10
CA LEU A 142 3.95 -5.74 4.79
C LEU A 142 2.86 -6.79 4.51
N SER A 143 2.39 -7.48 5.56
CA SER A 143 1.33 -8.49 5.43
C SER A 143 0.02 -7.88 4.92
N ASP A 144 -0.29 -6.63 5.27
CA ASP A 144 -1.50 -5.96 4.76
C ASP A 144 -1.41 -5.70 3.26
N LEU A 145 -0.21 -5.37 2.76
CA LEU A 145 0.01 -5.20 1.32
C LEU A 145 -0.18 -6.51 0.54
N TYR A 146 0.25 -7.64 1.12
CA TYR A 146 -0.01 -8.97 0.55
C TYR A 146 -1.53 -9.24 0.47
N TRP A 147 -2.26 -8.98 1.57
CA TRP A 147 -3.71 -9.18 1.59
C TRP A 147 -4.45 -8.23 0.64
N TYR A 148 -3.96 -7.00 0.48
CA TYR A 148 -4.46 -6.06 -0.52
C TYR A 148 -4.31 -6.61 -1.95
N MET A 149 -3.15 -7.17 -2.30
CA MET A 149 -2.97 -7.77 -3.62
C MET A 149 -3.85 -9.00 -3.84
N CYS A 150 -4.08 -9.82 -2.81
CA CYS A 150 -5.09 -10.87 -2.89
C CYS A 150 -6.46 -10.31 -3.27
N ASP A 151 -6.90 -9.20 -2.64
CA ASP A 151 -8.18 -8.58 -2.95
C ASP A 151 -8.21 -7.97 -4.37
N VAL A 152 -7.09 -7.41 -4.85
CA VAL A 152 -6.94 -6.91 -6.23
C VAL A 152 -7.08 -8.07 -7.24
N ILE A 153 -6.37 -9.17 -7.01
CA ILE A 153 -6.41 -10.36 -7.87
C ILE A 153 -7.84 -10.94 -7.94
N GLU A 154 -8.52 -11.04 -6.79
CA GLU A 154 -9.90 -11.54 -6.76
C GLU A 154 -10.89 -10.59 -7.44
N GLN A 155 -10.70 -9.27 -7.33
CA GLN A 155 -11.48 -8.30 -8.10
C GLN A 155 -11.26 -8.47 -9.61
N LEU A 156 -10.01 -8.66 -10.06
CA LEU A 156 -9.68 -8.89 -11.47
C LEU A 156 -10.33 -10.18 -12.00
N LYS A 157 -10.30 -11.27 -11.23
CA LYS A 157 -10.97 -12.54 -11.58
C LYS A 157 -12.49 -12.41 -11.64
N GLY A 158 -13.07 -11.52 -10.83
CA GLY A 158 -14.50 -11.25 -10.80
C GLY A 158 -15.04 -10.43 -11.99
N ILE A 159 -14.15 -9.86 -12.79
CA ILE A 159 -14.52 -9.13 -14.01
C ILE A 159 -14.83 -10.17 -15.10
N ASN A 160 -16.12 -10.36 -15.38
CA ASN A 160 -16.56 -11.10 -16.56
C ASN A 160 -16.30 -10.25 -17.81
N VAL A 161 -15.34 -10.67 -18.63
CA VAL A 161 -15.12 -10.17 -20.00
C VAL A 161 -15.77 -11.10 -21.00
#